data_AF-A0A9P9KTS7-F1
#
_entry.id   AF-A0A9P9KTS7-F1
#
_cell.length_a   1.000
_cell.length_b   1.000
_cell.length_c   1.000
_cell.angle_alpha   90.00
_cell.angle_beta   90.00
_cell.angle_gamma   90.00
#
_symmetry.space_group_name_H-M   'P 1'
#
loop_
_entity.id
_entity.type
_entity.pdbx_description
1 polymer ?
#
loop_
_entity_poly.entity_id
_entity_poly.type
_entity_poly.pdbx_seq_one_letter_code
_entity_poly.pdbx_strand_id
1 'polypeptide(L)'
;MRYLALPFVAAMLTSPIAAFDICKALHCYEESESPAVWVTLKAVDLKDRNYQPTIRVDLTESDQVCDPSKVEVFMQSLAIDKDGCGEGSIMLDPETWAKSSWEFSCSTPKDSSKEHKLSFTIHAINGEEIEKMTFVTRFRQMWPIIFTSVESDSMAETPEFSRGTLHYVPEGGYRFEDYEEL
;
A
#
# COMPACT_ATOMS: atom_id res chain seq x y z
N MET A 1 74.29 -10.36 5.28
CA MET A 1 73.90 -9.33 6.27
C MET A 1 72.70 -8.58 5.74
N ARG A 2 71.59 -8.56 6.50
CA ARG A 2 70.48 -7.56 6.49
C ARG A 2 69.61 -7.50 5.21
N TYR A 3 68.28 -7.35 5.21
CA TYR A 3 67.17 -7.48 6.17
C TYR A 3 65.88 -7.64 5.32
N LEU A 4 64.83 -8.19 5.94
CA LEU A 4 63.46 -8.43 5.48
C LEU A 4 62.72 -7.24 4.82
N ALA A 5 61.78 -7.53 3.90
CA ALA A 5 60.33 -7.22 4.03
C ALA A 5 59.51 -7.59 2.77
N LEU A 6 58.50 -8.46 2.93
CA LEU A 6 57.27 -8.55 2.11
C LEU A 6 56.24 -7.52 2.64
N PRO A 7 55.02 -7.38 2.09
CA PRO A 7 54.62 -7.05 0.72
C PRO A 7 53.77 -5.75 0.71
N PHE A 8 53.75 -4.98 -0.38
CA PHE A 8 52.71 -3.94 -0.54
C PHE A 8 51.46 -4.58 -1.16
N VAL A 9 50.47 -4.82 -0.30
CA VAL A 9 49.08 -5.09 -0.69
C VAL A 9 48.58 -3.85 -1.44
N ALA A 10 48.34 -4.00 -2.74
CA ALA A 10 47.63 -3.00 -3.52
C ALA A 10 46.18 -2.92 -2.99
N ALA A 11 45.85 -1.82 -2.33
CA ALA A 11 44.50 -1.49 -1.91
C ALA A 11 43.63 -1.35 -3.16
N MET A 12 42.75 -2.32 -3.40
CA MET A 12 41.67 -2.16 -4.36
C MET A 12 40.70 -1.11 -3.80
N LEU A 13 40.70 0.06 -4.43
CA LEU A 13 39.63 1.04 -4.31
C LEU A 13 38.36 0.45 -4.94
N THR A 14 37.61 -0.35 -4.18
CA THR A 14 36.26 -0.73 -4.58
C THR A 14 35.38 0.50 -4.41
N SER A 15 35.03 1.11 -5.54
CA SER A 15 34.07 2.20 -5.56
C SER A 15 32.73 1.72 -4.98
N PRO A 16 31.99 2.58 -4.26
CA PRO A 16 30.65 2.24 -3.74
C PRO A 16 29.60 2.05 -4.85
N ILE A 17 29.96 2.30 -6.11
CA ILE A 17 29.03 2.26 -7.25
C ILE A 17 28.72 0.80 -7.64
N ALA A 18 29.61 -0.16 -7.36
CA ALA A 18 29.37 -1.56 -7.66
C ALA A 18 28.43 -2.26 -6.66
N ALA A 19 28.26 -1.74 -5.44
CA ALA A 19 27.43 -2.38 -4.43
C ALA A 19 25.92 -2.34 -4.77
N PHE A 20 25.47 -1.29 -5.48
CA PHE A 20 24.05 -1.14 -5.85
C PHE A 20 23.61 -2.06 -6.99
N ASP A 21 24.50 -2.35 -7.94
CA ASP A 21 24.19 -3.23 -9.09
C ASP A 21 24.16 -4.72 -8.67
N ILE A 22 24.90 -5.06 -7.62
CA ILE A 22 24.98 -6.41 -7.08
C ILE A 22 23.64 -6.84 -6.45
N CYS A 23 22.89 -5.95 -5.79
CA CYS A 23 21.58 -6.31 -5.22
C CYS A 23 20.54 -6.70 -6.29
N LYS A 24 20.61 -6.08 -7.48
CA LYS A 24 19.76 -6.44 -8.63
C LYS A 24 20.18 -7.77 -9.26
N ALA A 25 21.47 -8.08 -9.24
CA ALA A 25 22.04 -9.32 -9.79
C ALA A 25 21.95 -10.53 -8.85
N LEU A 26 21.92 -10.33 -7.52
CA LEU A 26 21.98 -11.42 -6.53
C LEU A 26 20.62 -11.89 -5.99
N HIS A 27 19.49 -11.35 -6.44
CA HIS A 27 18.18 -11.70 -5.87
C HIS A 27 18.17 -11.57 -4.33
N CYS A 28 18.77 -10.49 -3.79
CA CYS A 28 18.73 -10.21 -2.35
C CYS A 28 17.34 -9.77 -1.85
N TYR A 29 16.33 -9.79 -2.72
CA TYR A 29 14.95 -9.62 -2.33
C TYR A 29 14.41 -11.00 -1.94
N GLU A 30 14.20 -11.23 -0.65
CA GLU A 30 12.98 -11.98 -0.26
C GLU A 30 11.85 -11.47 -1.16
N GLU A 31 11.06 -12.35 -1.78
CA GLU A 31 9.96 -11.94 -2.65
C GLU A 31 9.24 -10.76 -2.01
N SER A 32 9.48 -9.56 -2.55
CA SER A 32 9.00 -8.34 -1.93
C SER A 32 7.49 -8.40 -2.07
N GLU A 33 6.80 -8.65 -0.96
CA GLU A 33 5.35 -8.59 -0.95
C GLU A 33 4.96 -7.22 -1.51
N SER A 34 3.99 -7.19 -2.41
CA SER A 34 3.51 -5.94 -2.98
C SER A 34 2.97 -5.07 -1.83
N PRO A 35 3.30 -3.77 -1.79
CA PRO A 35 2.85 -2.91 -0.71
C PRO A 35 1.33 -2.97 -0.55
N ALA A 36 0.89 -3.42 0.60
CA ALA A 36 -0.52 -3.57 0.96
C ALA A 36 -0.87 -2.82 2.24
N VAL A 37 -2.13 -2.41 2.35
CA VAL A 37 -2.74 -1.88 3.58
C VAL A 37 -4.08 -2.56 3.85
N TRP A 38 -4.34 -2.86 5.12
CA TRP A 38 -5.61 -3.37 5.62
C TRP A 38 -6.33 -2.26 6.39
N VAL A 39 -7.59 -2.01 6.01
CA VAL A 39 -8.45 -0.99 6.59
C VAL A 39 -9.63 -1.66 7.26
N THR A 40 -9.58 -1.77 8.59
CA THR A 40 -10.68 -2.31 9.39
C THR A 40 -11.69 -1.19 9.71
N LEU A 41 -12.92 -1.36 9.23
CA LEU A 41 -14.01 -0.42 9.44
C LEU A 41 -14.86 -0.80 10.66
N LYS A 42 -15.75 0.11 11.07
CA LYS A 42 -16.72 -0.09 12.14
C LYS A 42 -17.61 -1.29 11.82
N ALA A 43 -17.95 -2.02 12.86
CA ALA A 43 -18.84 -3.14 12.73
C ALA A 43 -20.26 -2.68 12.38
N VAL A 44 -20.94 -3.50 11.57
CA VAL A 44 -22.30 -3.29 11.08
C VAL A 44 -23.16 -4.43 11.57
N ASP A 45 -24.35 -4.11 12.07
CA ASP A 45 -25.34 -5.12 12.42
C ASP A 45 -26.02 -5.63 11.15
N LEU A 46 -25.79 -6.90 10.83
CA LEU A 46 -26.37 -7.61 9.70
C LEU A 46 -27.15 -8.81 10.24
N LYS A 47 -28.49 -8.70 10.28
CA LYS A 47 -29.41 -9.80 10.71
C LYS A 47 -28.90 -10.59 11.92
N ASP A 48 -28.68 -9.89 13.04
CA ASP A 48 -28.23 -10.46 14.32
C ASP A 48 -26.77 -10.94 14.33
N ARG A 49 -25.94 -10.46 13.38
CA ARG A 49 -24.49 -10.63 13.39
C ARG A 49 -23.81 -9.28 13.30
N ASN A 50 -22.94 -9.00 14.25
CA ASN A 50 -22.07 -7.84 14.17
C ASN A 50 -20.88 -8.19 13.25
N TYR A 51 -20.91 -7.69 12.03
CA TYR A 51 -19.89 -7.95 11.01
C TYR A 51 -18.92 -6.77 10.90
N GLN A 52 -17.63 -7.03 10.94
CA GLN A 52 -16.59 -6.00 10.86
C GLN A 52 -15.80 -6.16 9.56
N PRO A 53 -15.98 -5.28 8.56
CA PRO A 53 -15.28 -5.41 7.29
C PRO A 53 -13.82 -4.93 7.41
N THR A 54 -12.88 -5.76 6.94
CA THR A 54 -11.45 -5.43 6.83
C THR A 54 -11.04 -5.45 5.37
N ILE A 55 -10.79 -4.28 4.79
CA ILE A 55 -10.52 -4.09 3.36
C ILE A 55 -9.02 -4.10 3.09
N ARG A 56 -8.55 -5.00 2.22
CA ARG A 56 -7.15 -5.01 1.74
C ARG A 56 -7.04 -4.19 0.45
N VAL A 57 -6.07 -3.28 0.40
CA VAL A 57 -5.67 -2.55 -0.81
C VAL A 57 -4.23 -2.90 -1.14
N ASP A 58 -4.00 -3.37 -2.37
CA ASP A 58 -2.69 -3.78 -2.87
C ASP A 58 -2.21 -2.81 -3.96
N LEU A 59 -0.94 -2.43 -3.89
CA LEU A 59 -0.29 -1.60 -4.90
C LEU A 59 0.78 -2.41 -5.64
N THR A 60 0.73 -2.35 -6.96
CA THR A 60 1.81 -2.81 -7.83
C THR A 60 2.57 -1.63 -8.42
N GLU A 61 3.86 -1.82 -8.71
CA GLU A 61 4.64 -0.82 -9.43
C GLU A 61 4.00 -0.53 -10.79
N SER A 62 3.97 0.75 -11.15
CA SER A 62 3.62 1.20 -12.50
C SER A 62 4.75 2.02 -13.11
N ASP A 63 5.00 1.80 -14.39
CA ASP A 63 5.81 2.66 -15.24
C ASP A 63 5.04 3.92 -15.70
N GLN A 64 3.72 3.95 -15.44
CA GLN A 64 2.84 5.06 -15.72
C GLN A 64 2.45 5.78 -14.44
N VAL A 65 2.48 7.11 -14.49
CA VAL A 65 1.94 7.89 -13.39
C VAL A 65 0.42 7.81 -13.43
N CYS A 66 -0.20 7.46 -12.32
CA CYS A 66 -1.66 7.39 -12.20
C CYS A 66 -2.29 6.27 -13.00
N ASP A 67 -1.80 5.06 -12.75
CA ASP A 67 -2.27 3.82 -13.35
C ASP A 67 -3.21 3.05 -12.39
N PRO A 68 -4.53 3.25 -12.52
CA PRO A 68 -5.49 2.54 -11.68
C PRO A 68 -5.50 1.02 -11.92
N SER A 69 -4.95 0.53 -13.03
CA SER A 69 -4.87 -0.91 -13.30
C SER A 69 -3.86 -1.64 -12.40
N LYS A 70 -3.06 -0.88 -11.65
CA LYS A 70 -2.03 -1.37 -10.71
C LYS A 70 -2.46 -1.26 -9.25
N VAL A 71 -3.77 -1.11 -9.03
CA VAL A 71 -4.39 -1.08 -7.71
C VAL A 71 -5.44 -2.18 -7.66
N GLU A 72 -5.37 -3.00 -6.62
CA GLU A 72 -6.37 -4.04 -6.37
C GLU A 72 -7.00 -3.82 -4.99
N VAL A 73 -8.27 -4.18 -4.86
CA VAL A 73 -8.99 -4.20 -3.59
C VAL A 73 -9.48 -5.62 -3.38
N PHE A 74 -9.05 -6.25 -2.28
CA PHE A 74 -9.21 -7.70 -2.06
C PHE A 74 -8.80 -8.55 -3.27
N MET A 75 -7.60 -8.30 -3.79
CA MET A 75 -7.06 -9.03 -4.95
C MET A 75 -7.95 -8.98 -6.20
N GLN A 76 -8.87 -8.02 -6.27
CA GLN A 76 -9.74 -7.79 -7.42
C GLN A 76 -9.36 -6.47 -8.06
N SER A 77 -9.10 -6.50 -9.38
CA SER A 77 -8.93 -5.29 -10.17
C SER A 77 -10.25 -4.52 -10.24
N LEU A 78 -10.18 -3.21 -10.07
CA LEU A 78 -11.34 -2.34 -10.10
C LEU A 78 -11.64 -1.87 -11.53
N ALA A 79 -12.86 -2.12 -12.01
CA ALA A 79 -13.32 -1.58 -13.29
C ALA A 79 -13.55 -0.08 -13.16
N ILE A 80 -12.92 0.72 -14.02
CA ILE A 80 -12.96 2.18 -13.94
C ILE A 80 -13.34 2.77 -15.31
N ASP A 81 -14.20 3.78 -15.30
CA ASP A 81 -14.59 4.53 -16.47
C ASP A 81 -13.60 5.65 -16.80
N LYS A 82 -13.91 6.42 -17.85
CA LYS A 82 -13.07 7.53 -18.32
C LYS A 82 -12.90 8.68 -17.30
N ASP A 83 -13.80 8.78 -16.32
CA ASP A 83 -13.83 9.84 -15.32
C ASP A 83 -13.16 9.39 -14.01
N GLY A 84 -12.62 8.16 -13.97
CA GLY A 84 -11.96 7.60 -12.80
C GLY A 84 -12.91 6.89 -11.83
N CYS A 85 -14.18 6.72 -12.19
CA CYS A 85 -15.21 6.17 -11.33
C CYS A 85 -15.51 4.70 -11.67
N GLY A 86 -16.00 3.95 -10.69
CA GLY A 86 -16.58 2.64 -10.94
C GLY A 86 -17.45 2.16 -9.78
N GLU A 87 -18.18 1.09 -10.05
CA GLU A 87 -19.05 0.43 -9.08
C GLU A 87 -19.12 -1.06 -9.36
N GLY A 88 -19.39 -1.84 -8.31
CA GLY A 88 -19.49 -3.29 -8.44
C GLY A 88 -19.65 -4.01 -7.11
N SER A 89 -19.58 -5.33 -7.19
CA SER A 89 -19.58 -6.20 -6.01
C SER A 89 -18.17 -6.67 -5.72
N ILE A 90 -17.74 -6.53 -4.46
CA ILE A 90 -16.44 -6.97 -3.97
C ILE A 90 -16.66 -8.05 -2.93
N MET A 91 -16.04 -9.21 -3.13
CA MET A 91 -16.00 -10.27 -2.11
C MET A 91 -15.11 -9.82 -0.95
N LEU A 92 -15.68 -9.69 0.25
CA LEU A 92 -14.96 -9.32 1.48
C LEU A 92 -14.36 -10.57 2.14
N ASP A 93 -15.10 -11.68 2.09
CA ASP A 93 -14.72 -13.01 2.54
C ASP A 93 -15.55 -14.06 1.76
N PRO A 94 -15.29 -15.38 1.89
CA PRO A 94 -15.94 -16.40 1.07
C PRO A 94 -17.47 -16.42 1.10
N GLU A 95 -18.10 -15.86 2.14
CA GLU A 95 -19.56 -15.84 2.30
C GLU A 95 -20.14 -14.41 2.27
N THR A 96 -19.30 -13.38 2.14
CA THR A 96 -19.69 -11.99 2.29
C THR A 96 -19.29 -11.13 1.10
N TRP A 97 -20.28 -10.42 0.54
CA TRP A 97 -20.11 -9.56 -0.63
C TRP A 97 -20.59 -8.16 -0.32
N ALA A 98 -19.77 -7.16 -0.61
CA ALA A 98 -20.11 -5.76 -0.54
C ALA A 98 -20.55 -5.22 -1.90
N LYS A 99 -21.62 -4.44 -1.95
CA LYS A 99 -21.87 -3.53 -3.07
C LYS A 99 -21.14 -2.23 -2.80
N SER A 100 -20.23 -1.86 -3.69
CA SER A 100 -19.30 -0.75 -3.49
C SER A 100 -19.21 0.15 -4.71
N SER A 101 -18.76 1.39 -4.49
CA SER A 101 -18.30 2.29 -5.53
C SER A 101 -16.91 2.81 -5.20
N TRP A 102 -16.16 3.19 -6.22
CA TRP A 102 -14.83 3.73 -6.07
C TRP A 102 -14.59 4.89 -7.03
N GLU A 103 -13.71 5.78 -6.62
CA GLU A 103 -13.23 6.91 -7.40
C GLU A 103 -11.71 6.97 -7.29
N PHE A 104 -11.04 6.90 -8.45
CA PHE A 104 -9.62 7.11 -8.59
C PHE A 104 -9.37 8.52 -9.13
N SER A 105 -8.58 9.29 -8.42
CA SER A 105 -8.16 10.62 -8.85
C SER A 105 -6.65 10.79 -8.70
N CYS A 106 -6.09 11.58 -9.59
CA CYS A 106 -4.66 11.86 -9.66
C CYS A 106 -4.47 13.36 -9.45
N SER A 107 -3.70 13.74 -8.43
CA SER A 107 -3.38 15.14 -8.19
C SER A 107 -1.88 15.37 -8.25
N THR A 108 -1.49 16.55 -8.72
CA THR A 108 -0.11 17.03 -8.60
C THR A 108 -0.16 18.20 -7.62
N PRO A 109 0.10 17.97 -6.33
CA PRO A 109 0.30 19.08 -5.40
C PRO A 109 1.44 19.95 -5.94
N LYS A 110 1.35 21.26 -5.70
CA LYS A 110 2.16 22.29 -6.36
C LYS A 110 3.68 22.06 -6.23
N ASP A 111 4.11 21.32 -5.21
CA ASP A 111 5.50 21.09 -4.82
C ASP A 111 5.82 19.61 -4.51
N SER A 112 5.05 18.64 -5.01
CA SER A 112 5.31 17.21 -4.73
C SER A 112 5.21 16.32 -5.97
N SER A 113 5.73 15.10 -5.84
CA SER A 113 5.49 14.04 -6.82
C SER A 113 3.99 13.73 -6.88
N LYS A 114 3.50 13.43 -8.10
CA LYS A 114 2.10 13.06 -8.33
C LYS A 114 1.62 12.01 -7.32
N GLU A 115 0.47 12.27 -6.73
CA GLU A 115 -0.14 11.44 -5.71
C GLU A 115 -1.51 10.96 -6.19
N HIS A 116 -1.77 9.69 -5.93
CA HIS A 116 -3.00 9.01 -6.25
C HIS A 116 -3.93 9.07 -5.06
N LYS A 117 -5.23 9.13 -5.32
CA LYS A 117 -6.26 9.02 -4.31
C LYS A 117 -7.28 8.01 -4.79
N LEU A 118 -7.44 6.91 -4.06
CA LEU A 118 -8.56 6.00 -4.18
C LEU A 118 -9.54 6.32 -3.04
N SER A 119 -10.76 6.69 -3.40
CA SER A 119 -11.90 6.75 -2.48
C SER A 119 -12.74 5.51 -2.71
N PHE A 120 -12.97 4.70 -1.68
CA PHE A 120 -13.75 3.48 -1.78
C PHE A 120 -14.91 3.53 -0.77
N THR A 121 -16.13 3.27 -1.24
CA THR A 121 -17.35 3.35 -0.44
C THR A 121 -18.11 2.03 -0.51
N ILE A 122 -18.50 1.50 0.65
CA ILE A 122 -19.41 0.36 0.79
C ILE A 122 -20.82 0.88 1.02
N HIS A 123 -21.77 0.40 0.23
CA HIS A 123 -23.19 0.78 0.29
C HIS A 123 -24.07 -0.29 0.91
N ALA A 124 -23.75 -1.56 0.69
CA ALA A 124 -24.52 -2.70 1.17
C ALA A 124 -23.60 -3.91 1.38
N ILE A 125 -23.98 -4.80 2.30
CA ILE A 125 -23.30 -6.08 2.55
C ILE A 125 -24.34 -7.20 2.46
N ASN A 126 -24.07 -8.24 1.68
CA ASN A 126 -25.00 -9.37 1.45
C ASN A 126 -26.42 -8.94 1.04
N GLY A 127 -26.51 -7.84 0.28
CA GLY A 127 -27.76 -7.27 -0.21
C GLY A 127 -28.53 -6.41 0.81
N GLU A 128 -28.02 -6.26 2.03
CA GLU A 128 -28.57 -5.37 3.05
C GLU A 128 -27.89 -4.01 3.00
N GLU A 129 -28.68 -2.94 2.84
CA GLU A 129 -28.16 -1.57 2.83
C GLU A 129 -27.64 -1.19 4.22
N ILE A 130 -26.50 -0.51 4.23
CA ILE A 130 -25.82 -0.10 5.46
C ILE A 130 -25.63 1.42 5.46
N GLU A 131 -25.28 1.99 6.62
CA GLU A 131 -24.72 3.34 6.62
C GLU A 131 -23.44 3.34 5.77
N LYS A 132 -23.35 4.28 4.82
CA LYS A 132 -22.22 4.31 3.89
C LYS A 132 -20.91 4.45 4.65
N MET A 133 -20.01 3.51 4.42
CA MET A 133 -18.66 3.57 4.97
C MET A 133 -17.68 3.85 3.85
N THR A 134 -16.94 4.94 3.98
CA THR A 134 -15.94 5.37 2.99
C THR A 134 -14.57 5.39 3.64
N PHE A 135 -13.57 4.88 2.94
CA PHE A 135 -12.18 5.16 3.25
C PHE A 135 -11.47 5.75 2.03
N VAL A 136 -10.43 6.53 2.30
CA VAL A 136 -9.60 7.17 1.30
C VAL A 136 -8.16 6.76 1.52
N THR A 137 -7.54 6.15 0.52
CA THR A 137 -6.09 5.88 0.50
C THR A 137 -5.40 6.82 -0.47
N ARG A 138 -4.29 7.40 -0.05
CA ARG A 138 -3.38 8.14 -0.91
C ARG A 138 -2.06 7.40 -1.03
N PHE A 139 -1.47 7.41 -2.23
CA PHE A 139 -0.28 6.61 -2.50
C PHE A 139 0.49 7.06 -3.75
N ARG A 140 1.68 6.49 -3.95
CA ARG A 140 2.52 6.64 -5.15
C ARG A 140 2.84 5.24 -5.70
N GLN A 141 2.73 5.07 -7.02
CA GLN A 141 2.95 3.79 -7.72
C GLN A 141 4.24 3.76 -8.56
N MET A 142 4.98 4.87 -8.60
CA MET A 142 6.34 4.88 -9.15
C MET A 142 7.33 4.81 -8.00
N TRP A 143 8.43 4.09 -8.20
CA TRP A 143 9.42 3.86 -7.16
C TRP A 143 9.89 5.17 -6.46
N PRO A 144 9.84 5.24 -5.12
CA PRO A 144 9.35 4.20 -4.20
C PRO A 144 7.81 4.11 -4.18
N ILE A 145 7.28 2.88 -4.22
CA ILE A 145 5.85 2.59 -4.09
C ILE A 145 5.47 2.73 -2.62
N ILE A 146 4.61 3.69 -2.28
CA ILE A 146 4.31 4.04 -0.89
C ILE A 146 2.84 4.40 -0.69
N PHE A 147 2.28 4.11 0.49
CA PHE A 147 1.05 4.74 0.95
C PHE A 147 1.39 6.03 1.68
N THR A 148 0.75 7.14 1.32
CA THR A 148 1.01 8.44 1.95
C THR A 148 -0.02 8.79 3.01
N SER A 149 -1.28 8.35 2.87
CA SER A 149 -2.27 8.44 3.93
C SER A 149 -3.39 7.43 3.76
N VAL A 150 -4.05 7.10 4.87
CA VAL A 150 -5.29 6.32 4.91
C VAL A 150 -6.22 6.99 5.91
N GLU A 151 -7.43 7.33 5.47
CA GLU A 151 -8.39 8.13 6.23
C GLU A 151 -9.80 7.50 6.12
N SER A 152 -10.51 7.40 7.24
CA SER A 152 -11.93 7.06 7.27
C SER A 152 -12.58 7.50 8.59
N ASP A 153 -13.78 8.08 8.51
CA ASP A 153 -14.61 8.37 9.70
C ASP A 153 -15.25 7.10 10.30
N SER A 154 -15.22 6.00 9.53
CA SER A 154 -15.72 4.69 9.91
C SER A 154 -14.59 3.73 10.26
N MET A 155 -13.38 4.21 10.52
CA MET A 155 -12.27 3.36 10.92
C MET A 155 -12.47 2.82 12.34
N ALA A 156 -12.30 1.51 12.55
CA ALA A 156 -12.37 0.90 13.87
C ALA A 156 -11.00 0.79 14.55
N GLU A 157 -9.95 0.61 13.75
CA GLU A 157 -8.59 0.32 14.19
C GLU A 157 -7.59 1.06 13.31
N THR A 158 -6.36 1.25 13.78
CA THR A 158 -5.30 1.81 12.95
C THR A 158 -5.05 0.91 11.73
N PRO A 159 -4.88 1.47 10.51
CA PRO A 159 -4.57 0.69 9.32
C PRO A 159 -3.29 -0.12 9.52
N GLU A 160 -3.34 -1.39 9.12
CA GLU A 160 -2.18 -2.28 9.16
C GLU A 160 -1.49 -2.26 7.79
N PHE A 161 -0.17 -2.11 7.75
CA PHE A 161 0.60 -2.08 6.51
C PHE A 161 1.47 -3.33 6.40
N SER A 162 1.60 -3.87 5.18
CA SER A 162 2.47 -5.02 4.93
C SER A 162 3.94 -4.69 5.26
N ARG A 163 4.70 -5.69 5.67
CA ARG A 163 6.10 -5.53 6.08
C ARG A 163 6.92 -4.87 4.96
N GLY A 164 7.74 -3.88 5.32
CA GLY A 164 8.57 -3.16 4.35
C GLY A 164 7.83 -2.09 3.53
N THR A 165 6.52 -1.93 3.74
CA THR A 165 5.76 -0.82 3.14
C THR A 165 6.18 0.50 3.76
N LEU A 166 6.80 1.36 2.94
CA LEU A 166 7.02 2.74 3.29
C LEU A 166 5.67 3.47 3.35
N HIS A 167 5.42 4.12 4.48
CA HIS A 167 4.26 4.97 4.65
C HIS A 167 4.62 6.28 5.35
N TYR A 168 3.93 7.35 4.99
CA TYR A 168 4.15 8.65 5.63
C TYR A 168 3.37 8.72 6.94
N VAL A 169 4.07 8.95 8.05
CA VAL A 169 3.47 9.26 9.35
C VAL A 169 3.56 10.78 9.53
N PRO A 170 2.45 11.54 9.49
CA PRO A 170 2.50 12.98 9.71
C PRO A 170 3.02 13.29 11.13
N GLU A 171 3.91 14.27 11.25
CA GLU A 171 4.41 14.74 12.54
C GLU A 171 3.23 15.14 13.45
N GLY A 172 3.05 14.42 14.56
CA GLY A 172 1.94 14.60 15.50
C GLY A 172 0.86 13.52 15.47
N GLY A 173 0.91 12.56 14.53
CA GLY A 173 0.16 11.31 14.61
C GLY A 173 0.83 10.29 15.53
N TYR A 174 0.07 9.35 16.11
CA TYR A 174 0.60 8.30 16.97
C TYR A 174 1.77 7.58 16.28
N ARG A 175 2.96 7.75 16.85
CA ARG A 175 4.17 7.03 16.49
C ARG A 175 4.01 5.63 17.06
N PHE A 176 3.62 4.67 16.23
CA PHE A 176 3.69 3.26 16.63
C PHE A 176 5.16 2.88 16.60
N GLU A 177 5.76 2.89 17.78
CA GLU A 177 7.16 2.55 17.99
C GLU A 177 7.44 1.13 17.50
N ASP A 178 8.42 1.04 16.61
CA ASP A 178 9.41 -0.02 16.47
C ASP A 178 8.91 -1.47 16.33
N TYR A 179 9.00 -1.98 15.10
CA TYR A 179 9.29 -3.39 14.88
C TYR A 179 10.73 -3.65 15.37
N GLU A 180 10.88 -4.01 16.65
CA GLU A 180 12.06 -4.76 17.08
C GLU A 180 12.02 -6.14 16.42
N GLU A 181 13.09 -6.45 15.70
CA GLU A 181 13.38 -7.77 15.14
C GLU A 181 13.37 -8.82 16.25
N LEU A 182 12.56 -9.88 16.07
CA LEU A 182 12.72 -11.16 16.77
C LEU A 182 13.37 -12.17 15.83
#